data_AF-A0A8E2AU09-F1
#
_entry.id   AF-A0A8E2AU09-F1
#
_cell.length_a   1.000
_cell.length_b   1.000
_cell.length_c   1.000
_cell.angle_alpha   90.00
_cell.angle_beta   90.00
_cell.angle_gamma   90.00
#
_symmetry.space_group_name_H-M   'P 1'
#
loop_
_entity.id
_entity.type
_entity.pdbx_description
1 polymer ?
#
loop_
_entity_poly.entity_id
_entity_poly.type
_entity_poly.pdbx_seq_one_letter_code
_entity_poly.pdbx_strand_id
1 'polypeptide(L)'
;MGQRQSTLPRESPKPSNATHHHDEDAKIIARALHGSLPPGHNLDTIFTDLDGVNGRSSQEWRDFYFNSLIDAPDQSPLQAQELSSYHVTPPRDSSASTFVPESTSVASIPRESSRRLHSQDETPSSTTYFSHTDSPRIHTLHPPPVPAIRPLPTIHSEKSRGGRRFTPNDEDFALKLIVWEANHNPGITRQQLCRELAHLAHHHTISSWSGWWSTTLGKGLSPAQILRASETGTPVVLNFNDPGLERVADPGVPTVHDESEMPREGTPDSRLTDTKWRTSDPVSPIEHDDDESGLPREGRPGSRFTDTEWRAVIAHIASTGGWEDLSLVQKWGPLHDMFPHRTVHSFSAWYHRNESQVAARVRRERKKLQERSPSDVLSVSMPSISGLKRERDHSFDVSDSERGLASSDKRRRTEFPEDE
;
A
#
# COMPACT_ATOMS: atom_id res chain seq x y z
N MET A 1 33.94 -34.23 -65.00
CA MET A 1 34.68 -33.12 -64.37
C MET A 1 33.80 -32.54 -63.28
N GLY A 2 34.04 -32.90 -62.02
CA GLY A 2 33.28 -32.38 -60.87
C GLY A 2 34.27 -31.85 -59.85
N GLN A 3 34.40 -30.53 -59.76
CA GLN A 3 35.26 -29.88 -58.78
C GLN A 3 34.60 -29.95 -57.40
N ARG A 4 35.27 -30.65 -56.47
CA ARG A 4 34.93 -30.64 -55.04
C ARG A 4 35.52 -29.38 -54.42
N GLN A 5 34.67 -28.45 -53.98
CA GLN A 5 35.10 -27.32 -53.16
C GLN A 5 35.30 -27.79 -51.71
N SER A 6 36.52 -27.62 -51.20
CA SER A 6 36.87 -27.82 -49.79
C SER A 6 36.29 -26.69 -48.95
N THR A 7 35.29 -27.00 -48.14
CA THR A 7 34.77 -26.12 -47.08
C THR A 7 35.69 -26.19 -45.86
N LEU A 8 36.32 -25.06 -45.52
CA LEU A 8 37.09 -24.89 -44.28
C LEU A 8 36.15 -24.83 -43.06
N PRO A 9 36.57 -25.36 -41.90
CA PRO A 9 35.77 -25.32 -40.68
C PRO A 9 35.71 -23.89 -40.14
N ARG A 10 34.48 -23.40 -39.95
CA ARG A 10 34.17 -22.10 -39.32
C ARG A 10 34.46 -22.21 -37.83
N GLU A 11 35.53 -21.57 -37.37
CA GLU A 11 35.82 -21.44 -35.94
C GLU A 11 34.68 -20.69 -35.23
N SER A 12 34.15 -21.31 -34.18
CA SER A 12 33.11 -20.71 -33.34
C SER A 12 33.69 -19.53 -32.55
N PRO A 13 33.03 -18.36 -32.52
CA PRO A 13 33.48 -17.23 -31.73
C PRO A 13 33.50 -17.61 -30.24
N LYS A 14 34.66 -17.39 -29.61
CA LYS A 14 34.83 -17.55 -28.15
C LYS A 14 33.78 -16.69 -27.43
N PRO A 15 33.06 -17.22 -26.42
CA PRO A 15 32.14 -16.42 -25.62
C PRO A 15 32.93 -15.30 -24.95
N SER A 16 32.60 -14.06 -25.32
CA SER A 16 33.20 -12.85 -24.78
C SER A 16 32.85 -12.71 -23.29
N ASN A 17 33.81 -12.15 -22.57
CA ASN A 17 33.93 -12.00 -21.11
C ASN A 17 32.87 -11.05 -20.49
N ALA A 18 31.57 -11.30 -20.74
CA ALA A 18 30.47 -10.37 -20.47
C ALA A 18 30.22 -10.09 -18.97
N THR A 19 30.61 -10.98 -18.06
CA THR A 19 30.41 -10.81 -16.62
C THR A 19 31.33 -9.75 -16.01
N HIS A 20 32.52 -9.52 -16.58
CA HIS A 20 33.48 -8.56 -16.03
C HIS A 20 33.04 -7.09 -16.24
N HIS A 21 32.20 -6.81 -17.23
CA HIS A 21 31.73 -5.44 -17.49
C HIS A 21 30.69 -4.98 -16.47
N HIS A 22 29.87 -5.89 -15.93
CA HIS A 22 28.79 -5.55 -15.02
C HIS A 22 29.29 -4.95 -13.69
N ASP A 23 30.34 -5.51 -13.10
CA ASP A 23 30.90 -5.04 -11.83
C ASP A 23 31.59 -3.67 -11.96
N GLU A 24 32.24 -3.41 -13.10
CA GLU A 24 32.87 -2.11 -13.35
C GLU A 24 31.82 -1.03 -13.61
N ASP A 25 30.74 -1.36 -14.32
CA ASP A 25 29.63 -0.45 -14.57
C ASP A 25 28.92 -0.04 -13.27
N ALA A 26 28.73 -0.99 -12.33
CA ALA A 26 28.19 -0.69 -11.00
C ALA A 26 29.09 0.26 -10.20
N LYS A 27 30.42 0.08 -10.26
CA LYS A 27 31.39 0.97 -9.59
C LYS A 27 31.39 2.38 -10.18
N ILE A 28 31.23 2.51 -11.51
CA ILE A 28 31.17 3.79 -12.19
C ILE A 28 29.95 4.59 -11.73
N ILE A 29 28.76 3.98 -11.73
CA ILE A 29 27.53 4.63 -11.23
C ILE A 29 27.66 5.00 -9.75
N ALA A 30 28.17 4.09 -8.91
CA ALA A 30 28.35 4.37 -7.47
C ALA A 30 29.26 5.58 -7.24
N ARG A 31 30.39 5.68 -7.95
CA ARG A 31 31.28 6.85 -7.85
C ARG A 31 30.61 8.12 -8.35
N ALA A 32 29.85 8.06 -9.45
CA ALA A 32 29.14 9.22 -9.99
C ALA A 32 28.08 9.73 -9.01
N LEU A 33 27.32 8.83 -8.38
CA LEU A 33 26.33 9.17 -7.35
C LEU A 33 26.99 9.75 -6.09
N HIS A 34 28.12 9.22 -5.64
CA HIS A 34 28.81 9.72 -4.46
C HIS A 34 29.60 11.01 -4.69
N GLY A 35 30.19 11.20 -5.88
CA GLY A 35 31.03 12.35 -6.20
C GLY A 35 30.26 13.60 -6.63
N SER A 36 29.04 13.44 -7.18
CA SER A 36 28.33 14.51 -7.88
C SER A 36 27.18 15.14 -7.08
N LEU A 37 27.19 15.03 -5.75
CA LEU A 37 26.09 15.56 -4.91
C LEU A 37 26.51 16.80 -4.10
N PRO A 38 26.68 17.98 -4.73
CA PRO A 38 26.15 19.20 -4.13
C PRO A 38 24.62 19.05 -3.99
N PRO A 39 24.00 19.54 -2.91
CA PRO A 39 22.55 19.51 -2.75
C PRO A 39 21.85 20.15 -3.96
N GLY A 40 21.06 19.37 -4.71
CA GLY A 40 20.23 19.88 -5.81
C GLY A 40 20.46 19.30 -7.20
N HIS A 41 21.43 18.41 -7.41
CA HIS A 41 21.61 17.75 -8.72
C HIS A 41 20.58 16.64 -8.91
N ASN A 42 19.96 16.60 -10.10
CA ASN A 42 19.03 15.53 -10.47
C ASN A 42 19.80 14.33 -11.06
N LEU A 43 19.23 13.13 -10.96
CA LEU A 43 19.81 11.91 -11.55
C LEU A 43 20.04 12.05 -13.06
N ASP A 44 19.23 12.86 -13.73
CA ASP A 44 19.31 13.11 -15.17
C ASP A 44 20.65 13.73 -15.59
N THR A 45 21.16 14.69 -14.79
CA THR A 45 22.47 15.32 -15.00
C THR A 45 23.58 14.29 -14.80
N ILE A 46 23.49 13.46 -13.75
CA ILE A 46 24.50 12.42 -13.45
C ILE A 46 24.62 11.43 -14.62
N PHE A 47 23.51 10.99 -15.21
CA PHE A 47 23.55 10.09 -16.35
C PHE A 47 24.01 10.78 -17.65
N THR A 48 23.75 12.08 -17.79
CA THR A 48 24.26 12.87 -18.91
C THR A 48 25.79 13.02 -18.83
N ASP A 49 26.33 13.20 -17.62
CA ASP A 49 27.77 13.26 -17.38
C ASP A 49 28.48 11.90 -17.59
N LEU A 50 27.73 10.80 -17.56
CA LEU A 50 28.22 9.45 -17.85
C LEU A 50 28.12 9.07 -19.34
N ASP A 51 27.62 9.95 -20.21
CA ASP A 51 27.51 9.66 -21.64
C ASP A 51 28.89 9.39 -22.27
N GLY A 52 29.03 8.24 -22.92
CA GLY A 52 30.29 7.77 -23.52
C GLY A 52 31.25 7.08 -22.53
N VAL A 53 30.99 7.11 -21.23
CA VAL A 53 31.81 6.37 -20.24
C VAL A 53 31.63 4.88 -20.48
N ASN A 54 32.76 4.16 -20.60
CA ASN A 54 32.80 2.74 -20.98
C ASN A 54 32.11 2.42 -22.33
N GLY A 55 32.00 3.41 -23.23
CA GLY A 55 31.33 3.26 -24.53
C GLY A 55 29.81 3.11 -24.45
N ARG A 56 29.20 3.37 -23.28
CA ARG A 56 27.75 3.36 -23.08
C ARG A 56 27.19 4.77 -23.21
N SER A 57 26.01 4.88 -23.79
CA SER A 57 25.21 6.09 -23.79
C SER A 57 24.58 6.35 -22.42
N SER A 58 24.20 7.60 -22.16
CA SER A 58 23.44 8.02 -20.99
C SER A 58 22.16 7.20 -20.77
N GLN A 59 21.48 6.77 -21.85
CA GLN A 59 20.30 5.91 -21.76
C GLN A 59 20.65 4.48 -21.32
N GLU A 60 21.74 3.90 -21.83
CA GLU A 60 22.19 2.57 -21.41
C GLU A 60 22.62 2.54 -19.94
N TRP A 61 23.16 3.64 -19.41
CA TRP A 61 23.43 3.79 -17.99
C TRP A 61 22.17 3.83 -17.13
N ARG A 62 21.10 4.51 -17.59
CA ARG A 62 19.80 4.51 -16.92
C ARG A 62 19.21 3.12 -16.87
N ASP A 63 19.19 2.44 -18.02
CA ASP A 63 18.62 1.10 -18.14
C ASP A 63 19.39 0.11 -17.24
N PHE A 64 20.72 0.19 -17.21
CA PHE A 64 21.55 -0.60 -16.30
C PHE A 64 21.21 -0.33 -14.83
N TYR A 65 21.12 0.94 -14.42
CA TYR A 65 20.77 1.33 -13.05
C TYR A 65 19.39 0.80 -12.63
N PHE A 66 18.36 0.98 -13.47
CA PHE A 66 17.01 0.50 -13.15
C PHE A 66 16.90 -1.02 -13.14
N ASN A 67 17.56 -1.72 -14.07
CA ASN A 67 17.56 -3.19 -14.10
C ASN A 67 18.29 -3.76 -12.86
N SER A 68 19.41 -3.16 -12.46
CA SER A 68 20.14 -3.58 -11.25
C SER A 68 19.31 -3.39 -9.96
N LEU A 69 18.41 -2.41 -9.94
CA LEU A 69 17.50 -2.16 -8.82
C LEU A 69 16.36 -3.20 -8.73
N ILE A 70 15.98 -3.79 -9.87
CA ILE A 70 14.94 -4.82 -9.95
C ILE A 70 15.49 -6.19 -9.56
N ASP A 71 16.72 -6.50 -9.96
CA ASP A 71 17.32 -7.82 -9.75
C ASP A 71 17.90 -8.03 -8.33
N ALA A 72 18.13 -6.95 -7.57
CA ALA A 72 18.66 -7.03 -6.19
C ALA A 72 17.86 -6.20 -5.17
N PRO A 73 16.57 -6.51 -4.94
CA PRO A 73 15.69 -5.73 -4.04
C PRO A 73 16.12 -5.76 -2.56
N ASP A 74 17.03 -6.66 -2.18
CA ASP A 74 17.51 -6.83 -0.80
C ASP A 74 18.87 -6.16 -0.55
N GLN A 75 19.54 -5.62 -1.58
CA GLN A 75 20.76 -4.82 -1.43
C GLN A 75 20.42 -3.34 -1.51
N SER A 76 19.98 -2.79 -0.39
CA SER A 76 19.79 -1.34 -0.24
C SER A 76 21.12 -0.58 -0.49
N PRO A 77 21.09 0.73 -0.82
CA PRO A 77 22.28 1.54 -1.12
C PRO A 77 23.30 1.69 0.03
N LEU A 78 23.05 1.06 1.19
CA LEU A 78 23.91 1.13 2.37
C LEU A 78 25.23 0.35 2.21
N GLN A 79 25.34 -0.56 1.24
CA GLN A 79 26.61 -1.28 1.00
C GLN A 79 27.67 -0.45 0.26
N ALA A 80 27.28 0.69 -0.33
CA ALA A 80 28.23 1.63 -0.92
C ALA A 80 29.12 2.33 0.15
N GLN A 81 28.71 2.34 1.43
CA GLN A 81 29.55 2.85 2.52
C GLN A 81 30.66 1.87 2.95
N GLU A 82 30.49 0.55 2.81
CA GLU A 82 31.54 -0.42 3.22
C GLU A 82 32.73 -0.46 2.25
N LEU A 83 32.51 -0.17 0.96
CA LEU A 83 33.61 -0.12 -0.03
C LEU A 83 34.45 1.18 0.04
N SER A 84 34.02 2.16 0.84
CA SER A 84 34.76 3.41 1.12
C SER A 84 35.86 3.25 2.20
N SER A 85 36.02 2.07 2.80
CA SER A 85 36.92 1.83 3.93
C SER A 85 38.41 1.67 3.57
N TYR A 86 38.77 1.59 2.28
CA TYR A 86 40.18 1.51 1.86
C TYR A 86 40.83 2.90 1.75
N HIS A 87 40.98 3.58 2.89
CA HIS A 87 41.88 4.72 3.01
C HIS A 87 43.33 4.24 3.17
N VAL A 88 44.17 4.62 2.21
CA VAL A 88 45.64 4.60 2.29
C VAL A 88 46.08 5.48 3.46
N THR A 89 46.66 4.89 4.50
CA THR A 89 47.27 5.63 5.62
C THR A 89 48.75 5.94 5.34
N PRO A 90 49.24 7.16 5.61
CA PRO A 90 50.67 7.45 5.66
C PRO A 90 51.27 7.04 7.01
N PRO A 91 52.58 6.75 7.09
CA PRO A 91 53.21 6.23 8.30
C PRO A 91 53.45 7.37 9.30
N ARG A 92 53.04 7.19 10.56
CA ARG A 92 53.53 8.05 11.64
C ARG A 92 53.64 7.31 12.97
N ASP A 93 54.89 7.23 13.38
CA ASP A 93 55.52 6.87 14.65
C ASP A 93 54.67 6.72 15.91
N SER A 94 54.76 5.50 16.45
CA SER A 94 55.15 5.16 17.82
C SER A 94 55.09 6.28 18.86
N SER A 95 54.18 6.13 19.82
CA SER A 95 54.46 6.41 21.24
C SER A 95 53.51 5.60 22.12
N ALA A 96 54.12 4.83 23.01
CA ALA A 96 53.50 3.97 24.00
C ALA A 96 52.79 4.76 25.11
N SER A 97 51.68 4.24 25.63
CA SER A 97 51.33 4.43 27.04
C SER A 97 50.31 3.39 27.54
N THR A 98 50.84 2.49 28.36
CA THR A 98 50.36 2.14 29.71
C THR A 98 48.95 1.55 29.89
N PHE A 99 48.97 0.23 30.10
CA PHE A 99 47.97 -0.59 30.80
C PHE A 99 47.68 -0.12 32.23
N VAL A 100 46.41 -0.18 32.66
CA VAL A 100 45.97 -0.76 33.96
C VAL A 100 44.55 -1.34 33.81
N PRO A 101 44.26 -2.56 34.34
CA PRO A 101 42.93 -3.16 34.37
C PRO A 101 42.23 -2.92 35.72
N GLU A 102 40.90 -2.79 35.74
CA GLU A 102 40.17 -2.91 37.00
C GLU A 102 38.84 -3.66 36.85
N SER A 103 38.78 -4.73 37.66
CA SER A 103 37.70 -5.66 37.89
C SER A 103 36.55 -5.02 38.67
N THR A 104 35.32 -5.48 38.44
CA THR A 104 34.19 -5.58 39.40
C THR A 104 32.97 -6.01 38.57
N SER A 105 31.99 -6.77 39.02
CA SER A 105 31.76 -7.63 40.17
C SER A 105 30.47 -8.38 39.81
N VAL A 106 30.46 -9.69 39.98
CA VAL A 106 29.31 -10.56 39.72
C VAL A 106 28.42 -10.55 40.96
N ALA A 107 27.17 -10.08 40.85
CA ALA A 107 26.17 -10.21 41.90
C ALA A 107 25.01 -11.08 41.40
N SER A 108 24.99 -12.32 41.90
CA SER A 108 23.93 -13.31 41.75
C SER A 108 22.77 -12.96 42.69
N ILE A 109 21.54 -12.94 42.15
CA ILE A 109 20.31 -12.79 42.95
C ILE A 109 19.65 -14.17 43.15
N PRO A 110 19.15 -14.50 44.36
CA PRO A 110 18.74 -15.86 44.71
C PRO A 110 17.38 -16.25 44.12
N ARG A 111 17.30 -17.51 43.69
CA ARG A 111 16.06 -18.26 43.50
C ARG A 111 15.41 -18.51 44.86
N GLU A 112 14.20 -17.99 45.06
CA GLU A 112 13.34 -18.42 46.16
C GLU A 112 12.12 -19.15 45.61
N SER A 113 12.23 -20.47 45.63
CA SER A 113 11.14 -21.43 45.47
C SER A 113 10.32 -21.48 46.76
N SER A 114 9.13 -20.89 46.74
CA SER A 114 8.15 -21.05 47.82
C SER A 114 6.95 -21.87 47.33
N ARG A 115 6.94 -23.13 47.75
CA ARG A 115 5.77 -24.01 47.75
C ARG A 115 4.75 -23.41 48.72
N ARG A 116 3.52 -23.15 48.27
CA ARG A 116 2.35 -23.15 49.16
C ARG A 116 1.23 -24.01 48.61
N LEU A 117 0.71 -24.76 49.56
CA LEU A 117 -0.28 -25.81 49.47
C LEU A 117 -1.66 -25.24 49.19
N HIS A 118 -2.46 -26.07 48.52
CA HIS A 118 -3.89 -26.29 48.73
C HIS A 118 -4.60 -25.33 49.71
N SER A 119 -5.49 -24.52 49.16
CA SER A 119 -6.79 -24.27 49.80
C SER A 119 -7.83 -24.22 48.70
N GLN A 120 -8.59 -25.31 48.57
CA GLN A 120 -9.89 -25.29 47.92
C GLN A 120 -10.79 -24.43 48.79
N ASP A 121 -11.32 -23.35 48.23
CA ASP A 121 -12.54 -22.76 48.75
C ASP A 121 -13.43 -22.46 47.55
N GLU A 122 -14.57 -23.15 47.55
CA GLU A 122 -15.59 -23.07 46.52
C GLU A 122 -16.34 -21.75 46.68
N THR A 123 -15.97 -20.75 45.87
CA THR A 123 -16.81 -19.57 45.66
C THR A 123 -17.66 -19.77 44.41
N PRO A 124 -19.00 -19.64 44.49
CA PRO A 124 -19.87 -19.79 43.33
C PRO A 124 -19.53 -18.73 42.27
N SER A 125 -19.33 -19.20 41.04
CA SER A 125 -19.07 -18.41 39.85
C SER A 125 -20.27 -17.52 39.53
N SER A 126 -20.30 -16.32 40.12
CA SER A 126 -21.11 -15.22 39.62
C SER A 126 -20.43 -14.70 38.36
N THR A 127 -20.75 -15.31 37.23
CA THR A 127 -20.42 -14.80 35.89
C THR A 127 -21.26 -13.54 35.69
N THR A 128 -20.76 -12.43 36.24
CA THR A 128 -21.27 -11.11 35.93
C THR A 128 -20.98 -10.89 34.45
N TYR A 129 -22.01 -11.07 33.62
CA TYR A 129 -22.06 -10.54 32.27
C TYR A 129 -21.92 -9.01 32.37
N PHE A 130 -20.67 -8.53 32.47
CA PHE A 130 -20.34 -7.17 32.14
C PHE A 130 -20.58 -7.04 30.64
N SER A 131 -21.81 -6.66 30.29
CA SER A 131 -22.08 -6.00 29.02
C SER A 131 -21.20 -4.75 29.01
N HIS A 132 -19.99 -4.89 28.48
CA HIS A 132 -19.17 -3.76 28.06
C HIS A 132 -20.00 -3.04 27.00
N THR A 133 -20.79 -2.08 27.44
CA THR A 133 -21.29 -1.04 26.57
C THR A 133 -20.03 -0.34 26.07
N ASP A 134 -19.60 -0.69 24.86
CA ASP A 134 -18.49 -0.06 24.15
C ASP A 134 -18.85 1.41 23.93
N SER A 135 -18.69 2.20 24.98
CA SER A 135 -18.77 3.64 24.89
C SER A 135 -17.73 4.06 23.86
N PRO A 136 -18.09 4.90 22.88
CA PRO A 136 -17.18 5.33 21.85
C PRO A 136 -15.92 5.88 22.53
N ARG A 137 -14.76 5.27 22.25
CA ARG A 137 -13.48 5.75 22.76
C ARG A 137 -13.17 7.07 22.05
N ILE A 138 -13.66 8.15 22.62
CA ILE A 138 -13.29 9.51 22.21
C ILE A 138 -11.88 9.73 22.72
N HIS A 139 -10.91 9.81 21.80
CA HIS A 139 -9.54 10.17 22.14
C HIS A 139 -9.33 11.64 21.82
N THR A 140 -8.95 12.42 22.82
CA THR A 140 -8.59 13.83 22.64
C THR A 140 -7.08 13.92 22.47
N LEU A 141 -6.64 14.36 21.29
CA LEU A 141 -5.24 14.63 20.99
C LEU A 141 -4.95 16.11 21.28
N HIS A 142 -3.87 16.38 22.02
CA HIS A 142 -3.34 17.73 22.24
C HIS A 142 -2.02 17.88 21.46
N PRO A 143 -2.03 18.48 20.26
CA PRO A 143 -0.80 18.70 19.53
C PRO A 143 0.16 19.61 20.33
N PRO A 144 1.48 19.29 20.36
CA PRO A 144 2.46 20.17 20.99
C PRO A 144 2.56 21.49 20.22
N PRO A 145 3.02 22.60 20.83
CA PRO A 145 3.30 23.84 20.12
C PRO A 145 4.36 23.62 19.04
N VAL A 146 4.33 24.43 17.97
CA VAL A 146 5.28 24.33 16.85
C VAL A 146 6.71 24.46 17.38
N PRO A 147 7.55 23.41 17.26
CA PRO A 147 8.90 23.47 17.78
C PRO A 147 9.76 24.41 16.91
N ALA A 148 10.64 25.18 17.53
CA ALA A 148 11.52 26.11 16.80
C ALA A 148 12.63 25.39 16.01
N ILE A 149 12.98 24.17 16.42
CA ILE A 149 14.06 23.36 15.85
C ILE A 149 13.46 22.02 15.43
N ARG A 150 13.95 21.44 14.33
CA ARG A 150 13.56 20.11 13.89
C ARG A 150 13.80 19.11 15.03
N PRO A 151 12.77 18.38 15.49
CA PRO A 151 12.95 17.46 16.60
C PRO A 151 13.93 16.35 16.22
N LEU A 152 14.78 15.98 17.17
CA LEU A 152 15.70 14.86 17.03
C LEU A 152 15.07 13.59 17.59
N PRO A 153 15.29 12.43 16.94
CA PRO A 153 14.72 11.17 17.38
C PRO A 153 15.28 10.76 18.74
N THR A 154 14.38 10.51 19.69
CA THR A 154 14.75 9.89 20.97
C THR A 154 14.89 8.39 20.72
N ILE A 155 16.11 7.89 20.56
CA ILE A 155 16.35 6.46 20.27
C ILE A 155 16.14 5.65 21.55
N HIS A 156 14.90 5.30 21.88
CA HIS A 156 14.57 4.41 23.00
C HIS A 156 13.69 3.29 22.47
N SER A 157 14.29 2.16 22.13
CA SER A 157 13.53 0.99 21.68
C SER A 157 13.43 -0.06 22.79
N GLU A 158 12.24 -0.24 23.34
CA GLU A 158 11.96 -1.38 24.22
C GLU A 158 11.59 -2.60 23.37
N LYS A 159 12.31 -3.72 23.56
CA LYS A 159 11.97 -4.99 22.90
C LYS A 159 10.77 -5.61 23.62
N SER A 160 9.60 -5.54 23.01
CA SER A 160 8.41 -6.28 23.46
C SER A 160 8.29 -7.64 22.76
N ARG A 161 7.65 -8.63 23.41
CA ARG A 161 7.49 -10.02 22.91
C ARG A 161 6.67 -10.18 21.62
N GLY A 162 6.10 -9.10 21.08
CA GLY A 162 5.23 -9.11 19.90
C GLY A 162 5.56 -8.04 18.87
N GLY A 163 6.84 -7.66 18.76
CA GLY A 163 7.30 -6.53 17.94
C GLY A 163 7.58 -5.28 18.76
N ARG A 164 8.10 -4.24 18.10
CA ARG A 164 8.42 -2.96 18.74
C ARG A 164 7.14 -2.14 18.85
N ARG A 165 6.71 -1.86 20.09
CA ARG A 165 5.58 -0.98 20.36
C ARG A 165 6.04 0.47 20.31
N PHE A 166 5.14 1.37 19.93
CA PHE A 166 5.37 2.80 20.07
C PHE A 166 5.46 3.14 21.55
N THR A 167 6.57 3.76 21.94
CA THR A 167 6.75 4.32 23.27
C THR A 167 6.12 5.71 23.32
N PRO A 168 5.76 6.24 24.50
CA PRO A 168 5.31 7.63 24.62
C PRO A 168 6.29 8.64 24.01
N ASN A 169 7.59 8.34 24.05
CA ASN A 169 8.64 9.16 23.42
C ASN A 169 8.55 9.13 21.88
N ASP A 170 8.21 7.98 21.30
CA ASP A 170 8.01 7.85 19.85
C ASP A 170 6.81 8.69 19.40
N GLU A 171 5.73 8.67 20.18
CA GLU A 171 4.49 9.41 19.88
C GLU A 171 4.70 10.92 19.97
N ASP A 172 5.35 11.39 21.03
CA ASP A 172 5.70 12.81 21.21
C ASP A 172 6.67 13.29 20.11
N PHE A 173 7.71 12.51 19.81
CA PHE A 173 8.62 12.80 18.70
C PHE A 173 7.86 12.89 17.37
N ALA A 174 6.98 11.94 17.08
CA ALA A 174 6.23 11.92 15.84
C ALA A 174 5.31 13.15 15.70
N LEU A 175 4.58 13.49 16.76
CA LEU A 175 3.72 14.68 16.77
C LEU A 175 4.52 15.97 16.56
N LYS A 176 5.65 16.13 17.27
CA LYS A 176 6.55 17.29 17.09
C LYS A 176 7.08 17.37 15.66
N LEU A 177 7.48 16.24 15.07
CA LEU A 177 8.01 16.22 13.70
C LEU A 177 6.92 16.58 12.69
N ILE A 178 5.71 16.04 12.85
CA ILE A 178 4.57 16.34 11.97
C ILE A 178 4.26 17.84 11.98
N VAL A 179 4.16 18.43 13.18
CA VAL A 179 3.87 19.87 13.31
C VAL A 179 5.01 20.71 12.72
N TRP A 180 6.27 20.35 12.99
CA TRP A 180 7.42 21.05 12.43
C TRP A 180 7.43 21.00 10.90
N GLU A 181 7.33 19.80 10.31
CA GLU A 181 7.38 19.61 8.86
C GLU A 181 6.19 20.25 8.16
N ALA A 182 4.97 20.14 8.72
CA ALA A 182 3.79 20.78 8.15
C ALA A 182 3.89 22.32 8.13
N ASN A 183 4.56 22.90 9.14
CA ASN A 183 4.80 24.35 9.20
C ASN A 183 5.80 24.82 8.14
N HIS A 184 6.85 24.03 7.86
CA HIS A 184 7.87 24.38 6.86
C HIS A 184 7.43 24.02 5.43
N ASN A 185 6.64 22.97 5.29
CA ASN A 185 6.14 22.46 4.03
C ASN A 185 4.64 22.13 4.13
N PRO A 186 3.75 23.12 3.85
CA PRO A 186 2.30 22.93 3.91
C PRO A 186 1.76 21.86 2.96
N GLY A 187 2.52 21.52 1.90
CA GLY A 187 2.16 20.49 0.93
C GLY A 187 2.60 19.08 1.32
N ILE A 188 3.18 18.89 2.51
CA ILE A 188 3.70 17.58 2.91
C ILE A 188 2.57 16.56 3.06
N THR A 189 2.73 15.43 2.36
CA THR A 189 1.76 14.34 2.43
C THR A 189 2.03 13.45 3.64
N ARG A 190 0.98 12.78 4.12
CA ARG A 190 1.10 11.77 5.19
C ARG A 190 2.14 10.69 4.86
N GLN A 191 2.22 10.26 3.59
CA GLN A 191 3.18 9.23 3.17
C GLN A 191 4.64 9.73 3.28
N GLN A 192 4.90 10.98 2.88
CA GLN A 192 6.22 11.59 3.05
C GLN A 192 6.61 11.69 4.52
N LEU A 193 5.69 12.12 5.39
CA LEU A 193 5.91 12.15 6.83
C LEU A 193 6.24 10.76 7.41
N CYS A 194 5.52 9.71 7.00
CA CYS A 194 5.83 8.35 7.46
C CYS A 194 7.21 7.86 6.99
N ARG A 195 7.69 8.30 5.82
CA ARG A 195 9.06 8.01 5.35
C ARG A 195 10.10 8.74 6.20
N GLU A 196 9.91 10.03 6.45
CA GLU A 196 10.79 10.81 7.32
C GLU A 196 10.82 10.26 8.75
N LEU A 197 9.67 9.89 9.31
CA LEU A 197 9.59 9.24 10.62
C LEU A 197 10.36 7.93 10.66
N ALA A 198 10.23 7.07 9.64
CA ALA A 198 10.98 5.83 9.57
C ALA A 198 12.49 6.06 9.40
N HIS A 199 12.87 7.12 8.68
CA HIS A 199 14.26 7.51 8.49
C HIS A 199 14.89 8.16 9.72
N LEU A 200 14.13 8.82 10.59
CA LEU A 200 14.69 9.36 11.84
C LEU A 200 14.59 8.35 13.00
N ALA A 201 13.53 7.55 13.03
CA ALA A 201 13.29 6.52 14.03
C ALA A 201 13.35 5.12 13.39
N HIS A 202 14.58 4.70 13.05
CA HIS A 202 14.88 3.43 12.34
C HIS A 202 14.32 2.17 13.01
N HIS A 203 13.95 2.24 14.28
CA HIS A 203 13.33 1.11 14.98
C HIS A 203 11.88 0.86 14.59
N HIS A 204 11.23 1.77 13.87
CA HIS A 204 9.88 1.62 13.35
C HIS A 204 9.88 1.74 11.82
N THR A 205 9.18 0.82 11.14
CA THR A 205 9.07 0.84 9.68
C THR A 205 8.05 1.87 9.19
N ILE A 206 8.12 2.25 7.91
CA ILE A 206 7.14 3.15 7.26
C ILE A 206 5.71 2.62 7.45
N SER A 207 5.52 1.30 7.30
CA SER A 207 4.23 0.64 7.49
C SER A 207 3.76 0.70 8.95
N SER A 208 4.68 0.58 9.91
CA SER A 208 4.38 0.73 11.35
C SER A 208 3.87 2.15 11.63
N TRP A 209 4.58 3.17 11.15
CA TRP A 209 4.19 4.58 11.30
C TRP A 209 2.86 4.91 10.64
N SER A 210 2.62 4.38 9.44
CA SER A 210 1.33 4.54 8.75
C SER A 210 0.19 3.87 9.54
N GLY A 211 0.44 2.69 10.12
CA GLY A 211 -0.49 2.01 11.02
C GLY A 211 -0.81 2.87 12.24
N TRP A 212 0.23 3.32 12.96
CA TRP A 212 0.12 4.20 14.11
C TRP A 212 -0.66 5.48 13.80
N TRP A 213 -0.40 6.15 12.66
CA TRP A 213 -1.16 7.33 12.27
C TRP A 213 -2.65 7.02 12.15
N SER A 214 -3.03 5.93 11.47
CA SER A 214 -4.43 5.55 11.31
C SER A 214 -5.11 5.26 12.65
N THR A 215 -4.40 4.60 13.58
CA THR A 215 -4.96 4.15 14.86
C THR A 215 -4.95 5.23 15.93
N THR A 216 -3.94 6.10 15.93
CA THR A 216 -3.70 7.07 17.00
C THR A 216 -4.18 8.46 16.62
N LEU A 217 -4.01 8.86 15.35
CA LEU A 217 -4.42 10.19 14.85
C LEU A 217 -5.71 10.12 14.03
N GLY A 218 -6.17 8.93 13.66
CA GLY A 218 -7.34 8.74 12.79
C GLY A 218 -6.99 8.81 11.29
N LYS A 219 -7.85 8.21 10.47
CA LYS A 219 -7.59 8.09 9.02
C LYS A 219 -7.71 9.41 8.26
N GLY A 220 -8.60 10.30 8.70
CA GLY A 220 -8.92 11.57 8.03
C GLY A 220 -8.10 12.77 8.47
N LEU A 221 -7.20 12.60 9.46
CA LEU A 221 -6.43 13.72 10.00
C LEU A 221 -5.24 14.03 9.09
N SER A 222 -5.31 15.18 8.42
CA SER A 222 -4.24 15.71 7.56
C SER A 222 -3.16 16.44 8.39
N PRO A 223 -1.91 16.51 7.89
CA PRO A 223 -0.84 17.27 8.56
C PRO A 223 -1.21 18.72 8.83
N ALA A 224 -1.88 19.38 7.87
CA ALA A 224 -2.35 20.76 8.02
C ALA A 224 -3.39 20.93 9.14
N GLN A 225 -4.27 19.95 9.37
CA GLN A 225 -5.22 19.99 10.50
C GLN A 225 -4.50 19.88 11.84
N ILE A 226 -3.45 19.04 11.92
CA ILE A 226 -2.63 18.90 13.14
C ILE A 226 -1.89 20.21 13.42
N LEU A 227 -1.31 20.83 12.40
CA LEU A 227 -0.64 22.12 12.53
C LEU A 227 -1.60 23.22 13.02
N ARG A 228 -2.77 23.38 12.37
CA ARG A 228 -3.76 24.39 12.81
C ARG A 228 -4.17 24.19 14.26
N ALA A 229 -4.39 22.95 14.68
CA ALA A 229 -4.74 22.64 16.06
C ALA A 229 -3.61 22.93 17.06
N SER A 230 -2.34 22.79 16.63
CA SER A 230 -1.17 23.23 17.39
C SER A 230 -1.12 24.75 17.54
N GLU A 231 -1.32 25.50 16.46
CA GLU A 231 -1.29 26.97 16.46
C GLU A 231 -2.41 27.60 17.30
N THR A 232 -3.61 27.03 17.25
CA THR A 232 -4.77 27.52 18.02
C THR A 232 -4.80 27.00 19.47
N GLY A 233 -3.96 26.01 19.79
CA GLY A 233 -4.02 25.29 21.07
C GLY A 233 -5.33 24.52 21.27
N THR A 234 -6.09 24.26 20.20
CA THR A 234 -7.37 23.55 20.30
C THR A 234 -7.15 22.03 20.29
N PRO A 235 -7.69 21.28 21.27
CA PRO A 235 -7.64 19.83 21.23
C PRO A 235 -8.35 19.27 19.99
N VAL A 236 -7.75 18.26 19.37
CA VAL A 236 -8.36 17.51 18.27
C VAL A 236 -9.12 16.32 18.87
N VAL A 237 -10.43 16.30 18.71
CA VAL A 237 -11.27 15.19 19.14
C VAL A 237 -11.31 14.13 18.04
N LEU A 238 -10.73 12.96 18.30
CA LEU A 238 -10.68 11.84 17.37
C LEU A 238 -11.85 10.91 17.61
N ASN A 239 -12.84 10.98 16.71
CA ASN A 239 -13.97 10.05 16.71
C ASN A 239 -13.69 8.89 15.75
N PHE A 240 -13.28 7.75 16.29
CA PHE A 240 -13.00 6.53 15.50
C PHE A 240 -14.26 5.85 14.96
N ASN A 241 -15.44 6.20 15.49
CA ASN A 241 -16.72 5.61 15.12
C ASN A 241 -17.51 6.43 14.11
N ASP A 242 -16.98 7.57 13.66
CA ASP A 242 -17.62 8.38 12.63
C ASP A 242 -17.04 8.06 11.24
N PRO A 243 -17.71 7.23 10.42
CA PRO A 243 -17.29 6.94 9.06
C PRO A 243 -17.46 8.14 8.10
N GLY A 244 -17.96 9.29 8.56
CA GLY A 244 -18.40 10.41 7.72
C GLY A 244 -17.46 11.62 7.61
N LEU A 245 -16.37 11.70 8.36
CA LEU A 245 -15.57 12.93 8.49
C LEU A 245 -14.62 13.25 7.31
N GLU A 246 -14.75 12.59 6.15
CA GLU A 246 -13.91 12.85 4.97
C GLU A 246 -14.34 14.04 4.09
N ARG A 247 -15.37 14.82 4.49
CA ARG A 247 -15.77 16.04 3.76
C ARG A 247 -16.24 17.16 4.68
N VAL A 248 -15.30 17.83 5.35
CA VAL A 248 -15.54 19.22 5.74
C VAL A 248 -15.18 20.07 4.52
N ALA A 249 -16.22 20.45 3.77
CA ALA A 249 -16.08 21.44 2.71
C ALA A 249 -15.63 22.78 3.30
N ASP A 250 -14.78 23.46 2.55
CA ASP A 250 -14.27 24.81 2.76
C ASP A 250 -15.39 25.81 3.11
N PRO A 251 -15.38 26.51 4.26
CA PRO A 251 -16.43 27.43 4.65
C PRO A 251 -16.18 28.79 4.00
N GLY A 252 -16.59 28.95 2.74
CA GLY A 252 -16.37 30.18 1.98
C GLY A 252 -17.48 30.63 1.02
N VAL A 253 -18.58 29.88 0.86
CA VAL A 253 -19.66 30.27 -0.06
C VAL A 253 -20.99 30.37 0.70
N PRO A 254 -21.60 31.57 0.79
CA PRO A 254 -22.92 31.75 1.39
C PRO A 254 -23.97 31.17 0.44
N THR A 255 -24.45 29.96 0.73
CA THR A 255 -25.63 29.39 0.08
C THR A 255 -26.86 29.93 0.79
N VAL A 256 -27.58 30.81 0.10
CA VAL A 256 -28.90 31.31 0.51
C VAL A 256 -29.86 30.13 0.46
N HIS A 257 -30.30 29.63 1.61
CA HIS A 257 -31.27 28.53 1.68
C HIS A 257 -32.64 29.08 2.06
N ASP A 258 -33.53 28.97 1.09
CA ASP A 258 -34.96 29.26 1.11
C ASP A 258 -35.69 28.29 2.06
N GLU A 259 -36.61 28.85 2.84
CA GLU A 259 -37.42 28.15 3.83
C GLU A 259 -38.63 27.49 3.14
N SER A 260 -38.83 26.20 3.36
CA SER A 260 -40.13 25.57 3.13
C SER A 260 -40.38 24.51 4.19
N GLU A 261 -41.13 24.94 5.19
CA GLU A 261 -41.82 24.12 6.17
C GLU A 261 -42.82 23.17 5.49
N MET A 262 -42.82 21.90 5.89
CA MET A 262 -43.97 21.01 5.74
C MET A 262 -44.11 20.17 7.01
N PRO A 263 -45.29 20.18 7.67
CA PRO A 263 -45.54 19.43 8.90
C PRO A 263 -46.11 18.04 8.60
N ARG A 264 -45.72 17.02 9.39
CA ARG A 264 -46.47 15.76 9.46
C ARG A 264 -46.57 15.21 10.90
N GLU A 265 -47.81 15.21 11.36
CA GLU A 265 -48.51 14.31 12.30
C GLU A 265 -47.98 12.87 12.24
N GLY A 266 -47.99 11.98 13.23
CA GLY A 266 -48.66 11.90 14.53
C GLY A 266 -49.06 10.43 14.81
N THR A 267 -48.33 9.73 15.70
CA THR A 267 -48.73 8.53 16.53
C THR A 267 -49.15 7.20 15.85
N PRO A 268 -49.24 6.02 16.53
CA PRO A 268 -49.02 5.72 17.96
C PRO A 268 -48.20 4.45 18.33
N ASP A 269 -47.92 4.42 19.63
CA ASP A 269 -47.54 3.35 20.57
C ASP A 269 -48.12 1.93 20.32
N SER A 270 -47.31 0.89 20.52
CA SER A 270 -47.80 -0.47 20.79
C SER A 270 -46.86 -1.26 21.71
N ARG A 271 -47.37 -1.41 22.94
CA ARG A 271 -46.91 -2.23 24.05
C ARG A 271 -47.00 -3.74 23.77
N LEU A 272 -45.94 -4.43 24.22
CA LEU A 272 -45.91 -5.72 24.95
C LEU A 272 -46.96 -6.80 24.63
N THR A 273 -46.48 -7.95 24.14
CA THR A 273 -46.82 -9.24 24.75
C THR A 273 -45.60 -10.15 24.88
N ASP A 274 -45.38 -10.57 26.12
CA ASP A 274 -44.52 -11.64 26.60
C ASP A 274 -45.10 -13.00 26.13
N THR A 275 -44.31 -13.84 25.46
CA THR A 275 -44.70 -15.23 25.18
C THR A 275 -43.50 -16.18 25.21
N LYS A 276 -43.42 -16.87 26.35
CA LYS A 276 -42.62 -18.05 26.69
C LYS A 276 -43.01 -19.30 25.86
N TRP A 277 -42.10 -19.85 25.04
CA TRP A 277 -42.06 -21.26 24.58
C TRP A 277 -40.59 -21.61 24.23
N ARG A 278 -39.89 -22.48 24.98
CA ARG A 278 -39.83 -23.95 24.95
C ARG A 278 -39.34 -24.55 23.62
N THR A 279 -38.15 -25.14 23.72
CA THR A 279 -37.32 -25.94 22.81
C THR A 279 -38.08 -26.88 21.87
N SER A 280 -37.84 -26.79 20.55
CA SER A 280 -37.45 -27.87 19.61
C SER A 280 -37.34 -27.32 18.16
N ASP A 281 -36.25 -27.68 17.47
CA ASP A 281 -35.92 -27.51 16.04
C ASP A 281 -37.04 -27.95 15.06
N PRO A 282 -37.05 -27.56 13.75
CA PRO A 282 -35.92 -27.10 12.93
C PRO A 282 -36.10 -25.76 12.20
N VAL A 283 -34.95 -25.18 11.87
CA VAL A 283 -34.69 -23.90 11.19
C VAL A 283 -35.57 -23.67 9.97
N SER A 284 -36.42 -22.63 10.04
CA SER A 284 -37.10 -22.06 8.87
C SER A 284 -36.09 -21.28 8.02
N PRO A 285 -36.15 -21.39 6.68
CA PRO A 285 -35.39 -20.53 5.78
C PRO A 285 -35.78 -19.07 6.04
N ILE A 286 -34.80 -18.23 6.36
CA ILE A 286 -34.99 -16.78 6.36
C ILE A 286 -35.17 -16.40 4.89
N GLU A 287 -36.44 -16.28 4.47
CA GLU A 287 -36.82 -15.52 3.29
C GLU A 287 -36.44 -14.07 3.57
N HIS A 288 -35.32 -13.67 2.98
CA HIS A 288 -34.88 -12.29 2.98
C HIS A 288 -35.74 -11.61 1.91
N ASP A 289 -36.72 -10.81 2.35
CA ASP A 289 -37.53 -9.98 1.47
C ASP A 289 -36.60 -9.11 0.61
N ASP A 290 -36.47 -9.52 -0.65
CA ASP A 290 -35.90 -8.74 -1.74
C ASP A 290 -36.89 -7.62 -2.06
N ASP A 291 -36.72 -6.48 -1.39
CA ASP A 291 -37.35 -5.23 -1.79
C ASP A 291 -36.65 -4.72 -3.06
N GLU A 292 -37.06 -5.32 -4.18
CA GLU A 292 -36.71 -5.00 -5.55
C GLU A 292 -37.30 -3.62 -5.91
N SER A 293 -36.62 -2.54 -5.52
CA SER A 293 -36.92 -1.20 -6.03
C SER A 293 -35.65 -0.38 -6.33
N GLY A 294 -35.25 -0.38 -7.61
CA GLY A 294 -34.53 0.73 -8.23
C GLY A 294 -33.02 0.57 -8.39
N LEU A 295 -32.61 -0.23 -9.39
CA LEU A 295 -31.35 -0.24 -10.15
C LEU A 295 -30.04 0.08 -9.38
N PRO A 296 -29.12 -0.89 -9.24
CA PRO A 296 -27.88 -0.69 -8.51
C PRO A 296 -26.95 0.29 -9.23
N ARG A 297 -26.47 1.27 -8.47
CA ARG A 297 -25.33 2.14 -8.80
C ARG A 297 -24.14 1.29 -9.25
N GLU A 298 -23.87 1.26 -10.56
CA GLU A 298 -22.61 0.77 -11.10
C GLU A 298 -21.46 1.55 -10.42
N GLY A 299 -20.58 0.82 -9.73
CA GLY A 299 -19.54 1.42 -8.92
C GLY A 299 -18.55 2.19 -9.78
N ARG A 300 -18.31 3.48 -9.49
CA ARG A 300 -17.21 4.22 -10.15
C ARG A 300 -15.87 3.51 -9.95
N PRO A 301 -14.90 3.64 -10.87
CA PRO A 301 -13.52 3.20 -10.65
C PRO A 301 -12.99 3.73 -9.30
N GLY A 302 -12.48 2.84 -8.47
CA GLY A 302 -12.03 3.16 -7.11
C GLY A 302 -13.10 3.07 -6.01
N SER A 303 -14.37 2.79 -6.35
CA SER A 303 -15.42 2.56 -5.35
C SER A 303 -15.23 1.23 -4.61
N ARG A 304 -15.87 1.06 -3.46
CA ARG A 304 -15.89 -0.22 -2.73
C ARG A 304 -16.57 -1.30 -3.59
N PHE A 305 -16.13 -2.55 -3.42
CA PHE A 305 -16.76 -3.68 -4.10
C PHE A 305 -18.19 -3.86 -3.61
N THR A 306 -19.14 -3.98 -4.54
CA THR A 306 -20.55 -4.24 -4.22
C THR A 306 -20.74 -5.69 -3.79
N ASP A 307 -21.83 -5.98 -3.09
CA ASP A 307 -22.14 -7.35 -2.69
C ASP A 307 -22.34 -8.28 -3.91
N THR A 308 -22.91 -7.75 -4.99
CA THR A 308 -23.06 -8.45 -6.27
C THR A 308 -21.71 -8.83 -6.88
N GLU A 309 -20.76 -7.89 -6.93
CA GLU A 309 -19.38 -8.17 -7.38
C GLU A 309 -18.72 -9.24 -6.51
N TRP A 310 -18.90 -9.16 -5.19
CA TRP A 310 -18.34 -10.13 -4.25
C TRP A 310 -18.90 -11.55 -4.49
N ARG A 311 -20.22 -11.68 -4.61
CA ARG A 311 -20.88 -12.96 -4.90
C ARG A 311 -20.41 -13.55 -6.22
N ALA A 312 -20.30 -12.73 -7.27
CA ALA A 312 -19.80 -13.16 -8.57
C ALA A 312 -18.35 -13.68 -8.50
N VAL A 313 -17.46 -12.99 -7.78
CA VAL A 313 -16.08 -13.46 -7.57
C VAL A 313 -16.06 -14.81 -6.85
N ILE A 314 -16.82 -14.96 -5.76
CA ILE A 314 -16.87 -16.22 -5.01
C ILE A 314 -17.39 -17.36 -5.89
N ALA A 315 -18.49 -17.14 -6.61
CA ALA A 315 -19.08 -18.13 -7.50
C ALA A 315 -18.11 -18.53 -8.61
N HIS A 316 -17.39 -17.57 -9.20
CA HIS A 316 -16.40 -17.82 -10.24
C HIS A 316 -15.22 -18.67 -9.72
N ILE A 317 -14.66 -18.33 -8.56
CA ILE A 317 -13.55 -19.11 -7.96
C ILE A 317 -14.03 -20.52 -7.56
N ALA A 318 -15.27 -20.63 -7.05
CA ALA A 318 -15.83 -21.90 -6.63
C ALA A 318 -16.01 -22.87 -7.80
N SER A 319 -16.48 -22.38 -8.95
CA SER A 319 -16.70 -23.19 -10.17
C SER A 319 -15.43 -23.43 -10.98
N THR A 320 -14.39 -22.61 -10.81
CA THR A 320 -13.13 -22.72 -11.56
C THR A 320 -12.16 -23.70 -10.87
N GLY A 321 -11.88 -24.83 -11.52
CA GLY A 321 -10.85 -25.79 -11.10
C GLY A 321 -9.43 -25.27 -11.39
N GLY A 322 -8.44 -25.74 -10.62
CA GLY A 322 -7.04 -25.33 -10.82
C GLY A 322 -6.81 -23.83 -10.63
N TRP A 323 -7.59 -23.18 -9.75
CA TRP A 323 -7.57 -21.72 -9.58
C TRP A 323 -6.16 -21.16 -9.43
N GLU A 324 -5.28 -21.80 -8.66
CA GLU A 324 -3.93 -21.30 -8.41
C GLU A 324 -3.06 -21.25 -9.68
N ASP A 325 -3.24 -22.20 -10.60
CA ASP A 325 -2.42 -22.38 -11.80
C ASP A 325 -2.82 -21.44 -12.95
N LEU A 326 -3.94 -20.74 -12.82
CA LEU A 326 -4.42 -19.81 -13.84
C LEU A 326 -3.64 -18.50 -13.84
N SER A 327 -3.34 -18.00 -15.03
CA SER A 327 -2.77 -16.66 -15.24
C SER A 327 -3.73 -15.56 -14.75
N LEU A 328 -3.20 -14.36 -14.50
CA LEU A 328 -3.98 -13.20 -14.04
C LEU A 328 -5.18 -12.90 -14.95
N VAL A 329 -4.98 -12.97 -16.27
CA VAL A 329 -6.04 -12.70 -17.27
C VAL A 329 -7.09 -13.81 -17.26
N GLN A 330 -6.69 -15.07 -17.08
CA GLN A 330 -7.64 -16.18 -16.98
C GLN A 330 -8.47 -16.14 -15.70
N LYS A 331 -7.87 -15.73 -14.57
CA LYS A 331 -8.57 -15.59 -13.28
C LYS A 331 -9.64 -14.51 -13.29
N TRP A 332 -9.33 -13.37 -13.92
CA TRP A 332 -10.11 -12.15 -13.71
C TRP A 332 -10.77 -11.61 -14.98
N GLY A 333 -10.39 -12.08 -16.17
CA GLY A 333 -10.97 -11.67 -17.45
C GLY A 333 -12.49 -11.84 -17.50
N PRO A 334 -13.04 -13.03 -17.17
CA PRO A 334 -14.50 -13.23 -17.18
C PRO A 334 -15.26 -12.28 -16.25
N LEU A 335 -14.66 -11.92 -15.12
CA LEU A 335 -15.25 -10.97 -14.17
C LEU A 335 -15.15 -9.52 -14.67
N HIS A 336 -14.08 -9.16 -15.38
CA HIS A 336 -13.98 -7.86 -16.04
C HIS A 336 -15.02 -7.69 -17.15
N ASP A 337 -15.24 -8.74 -17.95
CA ASP A 337 -16.26 -8.73 -19.00
C ASP A 337 -17.68 -8.53 -18.41
N MET A 338 -17.92 -9.10 -17.23
CA MET A 338 -19.18 -8.99 -16.51
C MET A 338 -19.33 -7.67 -15.72
N PHE A 339 -18.21 -7.06 -15.32
CA PHE A 339 -18.16 -5.77 -14.61
C PHE A 339 -17.14 -4.82 -15.27
N PRO A 340 -17.49 -4.20 -16.42
CA PRO A 340 -16.54 -3.42 -17.22
C PRO A 340 -15.96 -2.20 -16.49
N HIS A 341 -16.64 -1.69 -15.47
CA HIS A 341 -16.17 -0.59 -14.62
C HIS A 341 -15.04 -0.99 -13.66
N ARG A 342 -14.72 -2.28 -13.54
CA ARG A 342 -13.61 -2.81 -12.74
C ARG A 342 -12.53 -3.37 -13.63
N THR A 343 -11.27 -2.99 -13.39
CA THR A 343 -10.14 -3.59 -14.11
C THR A 343 -9.76 -4.96 -13.53
N VAL A 344 -9.12 -5.80 -14.35
CA VAL A 344 -8.51 -7.08 -13.91
C VAL A 344 -7.61 -6.90 -12.67
N HIS A 345 -6.79 -5.85 -12.66
CA HIS A 345 -5.90 -5.53 -11.54
C HIS A 345 -6.67 -5.15 -10.26
N SER A 346 -7.83 -4.49 -10.39
CA SER A 346 -8.69 -4.15 -9.26
C SER A 346 -9.24 -5.41 -8.58
N PHE A 347 -9.66 -6.43 -9.34
CA PHE A 347 -10.10 -7.70 -8.80
C PHE A 347 -8.97 -8.43 -8.07
N SER A 348 -7.79 -8.51 -8.68
CA SER A 348 -6.62 -9.15 -8.05
C SER A 348 -6.22 -8.47 -6.74
N ALA A 349 -6.10 -7.14 -6.73
CA ALA A 349 -5.73 -6.39 -5.54
C ALA A 349 -6.78 -6.53 -4.43
N TRP A 350 -8.07 -6.54 -4.79
CA TRP A 350 -9.16 -6.76 -3.84
C TRP A 350 -9.12 -8.19 -3.27
N TYR A 351 -8.87 -9.20 -4.11
CA TYR A 351 -8.79 -10.60 -3.70
C TYR A 351 -7.68 -10.80 -2.65
N HIS A 352 -6.46 -10.32 -2.90
CA HIS A 352 -5.36 -10.46 -1.94
C HIS A 352 -5.65 -9.81 -0.58
N ARG A 353 -6.38 -8.68 -0.55
CA ARG A 353 -6.77 -8.03 0.71
C ARG A 353 -7.82 -8.82 1.49
N ASN A 354 -8.61 -9.65 0.81
CA ASN A 354 -9.75 -10.38 1.37
C ASN A 354 -9.58 -11.90 1.29
N GLU A 355 -8.36 -12.38 1.06
CA GLU A 355 -8.07 -13.77 0.68
C GLU A 355 -8.66 -14.77 1.69
N SER A 356 -8.48 -14.53 2.99
CA SER A 356 -9.00 -15.38 4.06
C SER A 356 -10.54 -15.48 4.04
N GLN A 357 -11.23 -14.36 3.82
CA GLN A 357 -12.68 -14.31 3.78
C GLN A 357 -13.22 -14.96 2.50
N VAL A 358 -12.57 -14.69 1.37
CA VAL A 358 -12.92 -15.29 0.08
C VAL A 358 -12.72 -16.80 0.13
N ALA A 359 -11.59 -17.29 0.63
CA ALA A 359 -11.32 -18.72 0.79
C ALA A 359 -12.38 -19.42 1.67
N ALA A 360 -12.78 -18.80 2.78
CA ALA A 360 -13.82 -19.34 3.65
C ALA A 360 -15.21 -19.41 2.98
N ARG A 361 -15.55 -18.45 2.12
CA ARG A 361 -16.81 -18.43 1.37
C ARG A 361 -16.78 -19.38 0.17
N VAL A 362 -15.68 -19.41 -0.59
CA VAL A 362 -15.45 -20.34 -1.70
C VAL A 362 -15.54 -21.79 -1.22
N ARG A 363 -14.97 -22.13 -0.05
CA ARG A 363 -15.09 -23.47 0.54
C ARG A 363 -16.55 -23.85 0.79
N ARG A 364 -17.36 -22.92 1.33
CA ARG A 364 -18.80 -23.12 1.54
C ARG A 364 -19.53 -23.30 0.22
N GLU A 365 -19.22 -22.48 -0.77
CA GLU A 365 -19.87 -22.52 -2.08
C GLU A 365 -19.53 -23.80 -2.86
N ARG A 366 -18.27 -24.26 -2.82
CA ARG A 366 -17.87 -25.56 -3.38
C ARG A 366 -18.59 -26.73 -2.71
N LYS A 367 -18.77 -26.67 -1.38
CA LYS A 367 -19.54 -27.68 -0.65
C LYS A 367 -20.99 -27.72 -1.13
N LYS A 368 -21.65 -26.58 -1.31
CA LYS A 368 -23.00 -26.51 -1.88
C LYS A 368 -23.07 -27.09 -3.30
N LEU A 369 -22.06 -26.81 -4.14
CA LEU A 369 -22.01 -27.35 -5.50
C LEU A 369 -21.83 -28.87 -5.52
N GLN A 370 -21.16 -29.45 -4.52
CA GLN A 370 -21.03 -30.91 -4.36
C GLN A 370 -22.31 -31.55 -3.82
N GLU A 371 -23.02 -30.88 -2.92
CA GLU A 371 -24.27 -31.37 -2.33
C GLU A 371 -25.47 -31.26 -3.29
N ARG A 372 -25.43 -30.33 -4.24
CA ARG A 372 -26.39 -30.29 -5.36
C ARG A 372 -26.21 -31.55 -6.21
N SER A 373 -27.02 -32.54 -5.88
CA SER A 373 -27.04 -33.83 -6.56
C SER A 373 -27.20 -33.60 -8.07
N PRO A 374 -26.46 -34.32 -8.92
CA PRO A 374 -26.57 -34.19 -10.38
C PRO A 374 -28.00 -34.44 -10.91
N SER A 375 -28.84 -35.09 -10.10
CA SER A 375 -30.27 -35.32 -10.33
C SER A 375 -31.11 -34.04 -10.45
N ASP A 376 -30.75 -32.96 -9.76
CA ASP A 376 -31.51 -31.69 -9.77
C ASP A 376 -31.13 -30.75 -10.92
N VAL A 377 -30.08 -31.09 -11.69
CA VAL A 377 -29.53 -30.20 -12.74
C VAL A 377 -30.27 -30.35 -14.08
N LEU A 378 -31.19 -31.31 -14.22
CA LEU A 378 -31.99 -31.47 -15.44
C LEU A 378 -33.17 -30.49 -15.57
N SER A 379 -33.37 -29.58 -14.61
CA SER A 379 -34.52 -28.66 -14.59
C SER A 379 -34.16 -27.16 -14.71
N VAL A 380 -32.92 -26.76 -14.41
CA VAL A 380 -32.53 -25.34 -14.44
C VAL A 380 -31.68 -25.06 -15.67
N SER A 381 -32.37 -24.68 -16.75
CA SER A 381 -31.75 -24.09 -17.94
C SER A 381 -31.01 -22.80 -17.53
N MET A 382 -29.68 -22.89 -17.38
CA MET A 382 -28.82 -21.71 -17.19
C MET A 382 -29.01 -20.77 -18.40
N PRO A 383 -29.23 -19.46 -18.20
CA PRO A 383 -29.22 -18.51 -19.30
C PRO A 383 -27.83 -18.56 -19.95
N SER A 384 -27.81 -19.01 -21.21
CA SER A 384 -26.60 -19.12 -22.00
C SER A 384 -25.94 -17.74 -22.14
N ILE A 385 -24.80 -17.55 -21.48
CA ILE A 385 -23.97 -16.33 -21.53
C ILE A 385 -23.25 -16.19 -22.90
N SER A 386 -23.43 -17.15 -23.83
CA SER A 386 -22.79 -17.13 -25.15
C SER A 386 -23.49 -16.25 -26.21
N GLY A 387 -24.51 -15.47 -25.83
CA GLY A 387 -25.33 -14.67 -26.75
C GLY A 387 -24.80 -13.29 -27.14
N LEU A 388 -23.67 -12.81 -26.61
CA LEU A 388 -23.10 -11.50 -26.97
C LEU A 388 -21.96 -11.63 -28.00
N LYS A 389 -22.23 -12.35 -29.10
CA LYS A 389 -21.41 -12.24 -30.31
C LYS A 389 -21.90 -11.00 -31.07
N ARG A 390 -21.33 -9.84 -30.73
CA ARG A 390 -21.57 -8.58 -31.42
C ARG A 390 -21.00 -8.71 -32.84
N GLU A 391 -21.86 -9.05 -33.81
CA GLU A 391 -21.59 -8.87 -35.24
C GLU A 391 -21.18 -7.41 -35.46
N ARG A 392 -19.88 -7.20 -35.74
CA ARG A 392 -19.42 -6.00 -36.45
C ARG A 392 -19.32 -6.37 -37.91
N ASP A 393 -20.46 -6.32 -38.59
CA ASP A 393 -20.48 -6.08 -40.02
C ASP A 393 -20.34 -4.57 -40.24
N HIS A 394 -19.08 -4.13 -40.30
CA HIS A 394 -18.73 -2.86 -40.92
C HIS A 394 -17.60 -3.13 -41.90
N SER A 395 -18.02 -3.50 -43.11
CA SER A 395 -17.19 -3.47 -44.32
C SER A 395 -16.77 -2.02 -44.54
N PHE A 396 -15.56 -1.68 -44.10
CA PHE A 396 -14.91 -0.46 -44.52
C PHE A 396 -14.26 -0.74 -45.87
N ASP A 397 -14.97 -0.31 -46.91
CA ASP A 397 -14.53 -0.29 -48.30
C ASP A 397 -13.28 0.59 -48.41
N VAL A 398 -12.12 -0.04 -48.58
CA VAL A 398 -10.85 0.63 -48.89
C VAL A 398 -10.81 0.79 -50.40
N SER A 399 -11.52 1.81 -50.89
CA SER A 399 -11.34 2.35 -52.23
C SER A 399 -10.27 3.43 -52.19
N ASP A 400 -9.09 3.04 -52.63
CA ASP A 400 -8.26 3.74 -53.62
C ASP A 400 -8.44 5.26 -53.73
N SER A 401 -7.42 6.00 -53.27
CA SER A 401 -7.13 7.36 -53.73
C SER A 401 -5.66 7.67 -53.51
N GLU A 402 -4.83 7.12 -54.40
CA GLU A 402 -3.62 7.80 -54.84
C GLU A 402 -3.97 9.19 -55.38
N ARG A 403 -3.45 10.26 -54.76
CA ARG A 403 -3.00 11.48 -55.44
C ARG A 403 -2.19 12.34 -54.49
N GLY A 404 -0.90 12.44 -54.77
CA GLY A 404 0.02 13.32 -54.06
C GLY A 404 -0.24 14.80 -54.32
N LEU A 405 0.36 15.63 -53.47
CA LEU A 405 0.79 17.02 -53.71
C LEU A 405 1.70 17.35 -52.48
N ALA A 406 3.01 17.33 -52.66
CA ALA A 406 3.84 18.51 -52.86
C ALA A 406 3.93 19.46 -51.65
N SER A 407 5.14 19.52 -51.08
CA SER A 407 5.87 20.75 -50.75
C SER A 407 5.18 21.81 -49.88
N SER A 408 5.65 21.96 -48.64
CA SER A 408 5.89 23.29 -48.06
C SER A 408 6.89 23.22 -46.91
N ASP A 409 8.13 23.44 -47.30
CA ASP A 409 9.23 23.95 -46.51
C ASP A 409 8.84 25.32 -45.91
N LYS A 410 8.90 25.49 -44.59
CA LYS A 410 8.80 26.82 -43.96
C LYS A 410 9.64 26.91 -42.70
N ARG A 411 10.90 27.29 -42.94
CA ARG A 411 11.85 27.89 -42.01
C ARG A 411 11.16 28.91 -41.09
N ARG A 412 11.26 28.72 -39.77
CA ARG A 412 11.10 29.79 -38.78
C ARG A 412 12.49 30.36 -38.48
N ARG A 413 12.71 31.58 -38.97
CA ARG A 413 13.84 32.46 -38.66
C ARG A 413 13.48 33.21 -37.36
N THR A 414 14.24 32.99 -36.30
CA THR A 414 14.24 33.81 -35.10
C THR A 414 15.22 34.96 -35.29
N GLU A 415 14.73 36.19 -35.25
CA GLU A 415 15.53 37.41 -35.20
C GLU A 415 15.68 37.83 -33.73
N PHE A 416 16.94 38.04 -33.32
CA PHE A 416 17.33 38.75 -32.11
C PHE A 416 17.33 40.26 -32.39
N PRO A 417 16.91 41.13 -31.45
CA PRO A 417 17.25 42.54 -31.49
C PRO A 417 18.59 42.77 -30.76
N GLU A 418 19.50 43.43 -31.47
CA GLU A 418 20.70 44.09 -30.94
C GLU A 418 20.35 45.41 -30.25
N ASP A 419 21.31 45.85 -29.45
CA ASP A 419 21.35 46.97 -28.52
C ASP A 419 20.98 48.36 -29.08
N GLU A 420 20.42 49.19 -28.19
CA GLU A 420 20.80 50.61 -28.02
C GLU A 420 20.71 51.02 -26.54
#